data_AF-L1KTN6-F1
#
_entry.id   AF-L1KTN6-F1
#
_cell.length_a   1.000
_cell.length_b   1.000
_cell.length_c   1.000
_cell.angle_alpha   90.00
_cell.angle_beta   90.00
_cell.angle_gamma   90.00
#
_symmetry.space_group_name_H-M   'P 1'
#
loop_
_entity.id
_entity.type
_entity.pdbx_description
1 polymer ?
#
loop_
_entity_poly.entity_id
_entity_poly.type
_entity_poly.pdbx_seq_one_letter_code
_entity_poly.pdbx_strand_id
1 'polypeptide(L)' 'MKRTLVLQPDPAEQAVYKLRIVAEYDAAPKNEKGAILRRERLYHSHVKEWCWS' A
#
# COMPACT_ATOMS: atom_id res chain seq x y z
N MET A 1 3.29 30.72 -9.34
CA MET A 1 3.66 29.38 -9.86
C MET A 1 2.80 28.36 -9.14
N LYS A 2 1.84 27.75 -9.83
CA LYS A 2 0.85 26.86 -9.21
C LYS A 2 1.54 25.51 -9.05
N ARG A 3 1.99 25.18 -7.83
CA ARG A 3 2.32 23.79 -7.50
C ARG A 3 1.05 23.01 -7.79
N THR A 4 1.09 22.16 -8.81
CA THR A 4 0.07 21.13 -9.02
C THR A 4 0.03 20.32 -7.73
N LEU A 5 -0.89 20.69 -6.83
CA LEU A 5 -1.27 19.85 -5.71
C LEU A 5 -1.86 18.62 -6.38
N VAL A 6 -1.05 17.57 -6.52
CA VAL A 6 -1.57 16.21 -6.54
C VAL A 6 -2.40 16.17 -5.26
N LEU A 7 -3.73 16.21 -5.40
CA LEU A 7 -4.67 16.08 -4.31
C LEU A 7 -4.21 14.83 -3.55
N GLN A 8 -3.56 15.02 -2.41
CA GLN A 8 -3.17 13.87 -1.62
C GLN A 8 -4.49 13.24 -1.19
N PRO A 9 -4.69 11.95 -1.43
CA PRO A 9 -5.94 11.29 -1.08
C PRO A 9 -6.22 11.50 0.40
N ASP A 10 -7.49 11.64 0.75
CA ASP A 10 -7.90 11.91 2.12
C ASP A 10 -7.30 10.84 3.05
N PRO A 11 -6.88 11.18 4.29
CA PRO A 11 -6.20 10.24 5.18
C PRO A 11 -6.99 8.94 5.42
N ALA A 12 -8.32 9.03 5.40
CA ALA A 12 -9.22 7.89 5.51
C ALA A 12 -9.12 6.95 4.29
N GLU A 13 -9.01 7.50 3.08
CA GLU A 13 -8.84 6.71 1.85
C GLU A 13 -7.48 6.02 1.84
N GLN A 14 -6.44 6.69 2.35
CA GLN A 14 -5.12 6.08 2.52
C GLN A 14 -5.14 4.94 3.54
N ALA A 15 -5.86 5.09 4.66
CA ALA A 15 -5.98 4.04 5.66
C ALA A 15 -6.68 2.79 5.08
N VAL A 16 -7.81 2.98 4.38
CA VAL A 16 -8.53 1.89 3.70
C VAL A 16 -7.66 1.23 2.64
N TYR A 17 -6.91 2.02 1.86
CA TYR A 17 -5.96 1.49 0.89
C TYR A 17 -4.89 0.61 1.54
N LYS A 18 -4.22 1.11 2.59
CA LYS A 18 -3.17 0.37 3.30
C LYS A 18 -3.71 -0.94 3.89
N LEU A 19 -4.88 -0.89 4.54
CA LEU A 19 -5.52 -2.07 5.11
C LEU A 19 -5.84 -3.13 4.05
N ARG A 20 -6.40 -2.71 2.90
CA ARG A 20 -6.70 -3.63 1.79
C ARG A 20 -5.44 -4.32 1.28
N ILE A 21 -4.35 -3.57 1.10
CA ILE A 21 -3.08 -4.13 0.61
C ILE A 21 -2.44 -5.06 1.64
N VAL A 22 -2.45 -4.71 2.93
CA VAL A 22 -1.94 -5.59 4.00
C VAL A 22 -2.73 -6.90 4.04
N ALA A 23 -4.06 -6.85 3.95
CA ALA A 23 -4.92 -8.03 3.94
C ALA A 23 -4.65 -8.94 2.71
N GLU A 24 -4.58 -8.35 1.51
CA GLU A 24 -4.26 -9.09 0.27
C GLU A 24 -2.86 -9.71 0.34
N TYR A 25 -1.87 -8.95 0.85
CA TYR A 25 -0.50 -9.41 1.02
C TYR A 25 -0.39 -10.54 2.05
N ASP A 26 -1.11 -10.47 3.17
CA ASP A 26 -1.06 -11.47 4.23
C ASP A 26 -1.66 -12.80 3.75
N ALA A 27 -2.84 -12.74 3.13
CA ALA A 27 -3.57 -13.90 2.59
C ALA A 27 -2.86 -14.58 1.39
N ALA A 28 -1.99 -13.86 0.68
CA ALA A 28 -1.33 -14.39 -0.50
C ALA A 28 -0.30 -15.49 -0.18
N PRO A 29 -0.23 -16.55 -1.01
CA PRO A 29 0.87 -17.51 -1.01
C PRO A 29 2.24 -16.83 -1.17
N LYS A 30 3.32 -17.44 -0.63
CA LYS A 30 4.67 -16.84 -0.64
C LYS A 30 5.16 -16.45 -2.04
N ASN A 31 4.82 -17.22 -3.07
CA ASN A 31 5.18 -16.98 -4.47
C ASN A 31 4.35 -15.85 -5.12
N GLU A 32 3.21 -15.47 -4.56
CA GLU A 32 2.30 -14.47 -5.13
C GLU A 32 2.42 -13.09 -4.45
N LYS A 33 2.94 -13.04 -3.22
CA LYS A 33 3.23 -11.79 -2.49
C LYS A 33 4.01 -10.77 -3.33
N GLY A 34 4.96 -11.22 -4.14
CA GLY A 34 5.75 -10.35 -5.03
C GLY A 34 4.96 -9.76 -6.20
N ALA A 35 3.88 -10.39 -6.66
CA ALA A 35 3.03 -9.87 -7.72
C ALA A 35 2.19 -8.69 -7.22
N ILE A 36 1.64 -8.80 -6.00
CA ILE A 36 0.87 -7.74 -5.33
C ILE A 36 1.73 -6.48 -5.14
N LEU A 37 2.95 -6.65 -4.63
CA LEU A 37 3.89 -5.53 -4.44
C LEU A 37 4.23 -4.81 -5.75
N ARG A 38 4.44 -5.55 -6.84
CA ARG A 38 4.76 -4.95 -8.15
C ARG A 38 3.56 -4.17 -8.73
N ARG A 39 2.33 -4.67 -8.57
CA ARG A 39 1.10 -3.98 -9.01
C ARG A 39 1.00 -2.59 -8.40
N GLU A 40 1.30 -2.50 -7.11
CA GLU A 40 1.18 -1.26 -6.33
C GLU A 40 2.49 -0.44 -6.26
N ARG A 41 3.56 -0.92 -6.91
CA ARG A 41 4.94 -0.37 -6.81
C ARG A 41 5.44 -0.22 -5.36
N LEU A 42 5.09 -1.19 -4.52
CA LEU A 42 5.49 -1.24 -3.11
C LEU A 42 6.68 -2.18 -2.90
N TYR A 43 7.36 -1.97 -1.77
CA TYR A 43 8.37 -2.87 -1.25
C TYR A 43 7.84 -3.57 0.00
N HIS A 44 8.44 -4.72 0.33
CA HIS A 44 8.07 -5.46 1.53
C HIS A 44 8.19 -4.61 2.82
N SER A 45 9.14 -3.67 2.85
CA SER A 45 9.32 -2.71 3.94
C SER A 45 8.08 -1.85 4.19
N HIS A 46 7.39 -1.39 3.14
CA HIS A 46 6.19 -0.57 3.30
C HIS A 46 5.06 -1.35 3.99
N VAL A 47 4.82 -2.59 3.54
CA VAL A 47 3.78 -3.43 4.13
C VAL A 47 4.11 -3.78 5.58
N LYS A 48 5.39 -4.02 5.88
CA LYS A 48 5.85 -4.27 7.25
C LYS A 48 5.68 -3.04 8.15
N GLU A 49 6.01 -1.85 7.64
CA GLU A 49 5.82 -0.58 8.34
C GLU A 49 4.34 -0.33 8.66
N TRP A 50 3.43 -0.59 7.72
CA TRP A 50 1.99 -0.42 7.92
C TRP A 50 1.37 -1.46 8.87
N CYS A 51 1.99 -2.62 9.02
CA CYS A 51 1.54 -3.64 9.97
C CYS A 51 1.91 -3.27 11.42
N TRP A 52 2.92 -2.42 11.60
CA TRP A 52 3.47 -2.05 12.91
C TRP A 52 3.09 -0.61 13.32
N SER A 53 2.41 0.14 12.44
CA SER A 53 1.92 1.50 12.66
C SER A 53 0.44 1.52 13.00
#